data_AF-A0A657IUQ5-F1
#
_entry.id   AF-A0A657IUQ5-F1
#
_cell.length_a   1.000
_cell.length_b   1.000
_cell.length_c   1.000
_cell.angle_alpha   90.00
_cell.angle_beta   90.00
_cell.angle_gamma   90.00
#
_symmetry.space_group_name_H-M   'P 1'
#
loop_
_entity.id
_entity.type
_entity.pdbx_description
1 polymer ?
#
loop_
_entity_poly.entity_id
_entity_poly.type
_entity_poly.pdbx_seq_one_letter_code
_entity_poly.pdbx_strand_id
1 'polypeptide(L)'
;MLGVAAANTGLQYLISVHVVRFLPADVDWTVWPILFLMSVSIQIFAVGGALLIRNDVMIWLIGVFIMCGVPASGLLLPLDMAPDRYQILHHLVPSAVALGAIRSRVYLPEAPVASAVLTELIWLAAALLVYLWGCLHVRRLRRRDEAAAAREAHQFDDAEAGEFEGAVLSGSPGPQTRQLQVVRAAAREAARSRS
;
A
#
# COMPACT_ATOMS: atom_id res chain seq x y z
N MET A 1 6.48 -15.76 -4.52
CA MET A 1 5.29 -14.87 -4.31
C MET A 1 4.16 -15.60 -3.58
N LEU A 2 3.80 -16.85 -3.94
CA LEU A 2 2.69 -17.60 -3.29
C LEU A 2 2.83 -17.76 -1.76
N GLY A 3 4.04 -18.00 -1.24
CA GLY A 3 4.26 -18.24 0.20
C GLY A 3 4.04 -17.02 1.09
N VAL A 4 4.39 -15.82 0.61
CA VAL A 4 4.20 -14.57 1.39
C VAL A 4 2.71 -14.22 1.48
N ALA A 5 1.97 -14.39 0.38
CA ALA A 5 0.52 -14.20 0.37
C ALA A 5 -0.18 -15.19 1.30
N ALA A 6 0.20 -16.47 1.26
CA ALA A 6 -0.35 -17.49 2.16
C ALA A 6 -0.05 -17.20 3.64
N ALA A 7 1.17 -16.79 3.97
CA ALA A 7 1.55 -16.40 5.33
C ALA A 7 0.76 -15.19 5.83
N ASN A 8 0.59 -14.17 4.98
CA ASN A 8 -0.19 -12.98 5.31
C ASN A 8 -1.68 -13.33 5.55
N THR A 9 -2.29 -14.12 4.67
CA THR A 9 -3.69 -14.55 4.83
C THR A 9 -3.86 -15.44 6.06
N GLY A 10 -2.89 -16.32 6.35
CA GLY A 10 -2.87 -17.13 7.56
C GLY A 10 -2.79 -16.30 8.84
N LEU A 11 -1.92 -15.28 8.87
CA LEU A 11 -1.82 -14.34 9.98
C LEU A 11 -3.13 -13.56 10.16
N GLN A 12 -3.72 -13.06 9.07
CA GLN A 12 -4.99 -12.35 9.10
C GLN A 12 -6.13 -13.24 9.65
N TYR A 13 -6.17 -14.51 9.23
CA TYR A 13 -7.13 -15.49 9.73
C TYR A 13 -6.95 -15.75 11.22
N LEU A 14 -5.72 -15.93 11.70
CA LEU A 14 -5.44 -16.15 13.12
C LEU A 14 -5.87 -14.94 13.98
N ILE A 15 -5.57 -13.72 13.53
CA ILE A 15 -6.02 -12.48 14.18
C ILE A 15 -7.54 -12.46 14.21
N SER A 16 -8.21 -12.75 13.10
CA SER A 16 -9.66 -12.75 13.01
C SER A 16 -10.31 -13.76 13.95
N VAL A 17 -9.80 -14.99 14.02
CA VAL A 17 -10.33 -16.04 14.93
C VAL A 17 -10.16 -15.63 16.39
N HIS A 18 -9.03 -15.01 16.73
CA HIS A 18 -8.82 -14.49 18.08
C HIS A 18 -9.78 -13.36 18.42
N VAL A 19 -9.97 -12.39 17.51
CA VAL A 19 -10.90 -11.26 17.71
C VAL A 19 -12.34 -11.75 17.89
N VAL A 20 -12.79 -12.72 17.08
CA VAL A 20 -14.15 -13.28 17.19
C VAL A 20 -14.37 -13.98 18.54
N ARG A 21 -13.34 -14.60 19.11
CA ARG A 21 -13.42 -15.23 20.44
C ARG A 21 -13.58 -14.24 21.58
N PHE A 22 -13.18 -12.98 21.40
CA PHE A 22 -13.39 -11.91 22.39
C PHE A 22 -14.79 -11.30 22.32
N LEU A 23 -15.55 -11.59 21.27
CA LEU A 23 -16.89 -11.06 21.09
C LEU A 23 -17.91 -11.96 21.81
N PRO A 24 -18.81 -11.40 22.64
CA PRO A 24 -19.87 -12.16 23.28
C PRO A 24 -20.72 -12.91 22.25
N ALA A 25 -21.16 -14.14 22.57
CA ALA A 25 -21.92 -14.98 21.62
C ALA A 25 -23.32 -14.41 21.28
N ASP A 26 -23.80 -13.45 22.06
CA ASP A 26 -25.06 -12.73 21.95
C ASP A 26 -24.95 -11.41 21.17
N VAL A 27 -23.81 -11.14 20.51
CA VAL A 27 -23.64 -9.88 19.78
C VAL A 27 -24.60 -9.76 18.60
N ASP A 28 -25.13 -8.55 18.41
CA ASP A 28 -26.01 -8.22 17.30
C ASP A 28 -25.35 -8.45 15.93
N TRP A 29 -26.16 -8.92 14.97
CA TRP A 29 -25.72 -9.19 13.59
C TRP A 29 -25.11 -7.97 12.88
N THR A 30 -25.39 -6.76 13.34
CA THR A 30 -24.89 -5.49 12.78
C THR A 30 -23.40 -5.27 12.97
N VAL A 31 -22.74 -5.98 13.88
CA VAL A 31 -21.28 -5.86 14.12
C VAL A 31 -20.47 -6.48 12.99
N TRP A 32 -20.94 -7.60 12.43
CA TRP A 32 -20.27 -8.32 11.34
C TRP A 32 -20.04 -7.49 10.07
N PRO A 33 -21.04 -6.80 9.50
CA PRO A 33 -20.83 -5.97 8.31
C PRO A 33 -19.88 -4.81 8.60
N ILE A 34 -19.86 -4.24 9.81
CA ILE A 34 -18.94 -3.14 10.16
C ILE A 34 -17.49 -3.63 10.16
N LEU A 35 -17.23 -4.78 10.79
CA LEU A 35 -15.90 -5.41 10.78
C LEU A 35 -15.43 -5.74 9.36
N PHE A 36 -16.34 -6.26 8.53
CA PHE A 36 -16.06 -6.56 7.13
C PHE A 36 -15.72 -5.28 6.34
N LEU A 37 -16.54 -4.24 6.47
CA LEU A 37 -16.35 -2.97 5.77
C LEU A 37 -15.02 -2.33 6.16
N MET A 38 -14.73 -2.25 7.46
CA MET A 38 -13.48 -1.70 7.98
C MET A 38 -12.25 -2.46 7.42
N SER A 39 -12.31 -3.80 7.41
CA SER A 39 -11.22 -4.64 6.89
C SER A 39 -10.98 -4.39 5.40
N VAL A 40 -12.05 -4.38 4.60
CA VAL A 40 -11.98 -4.15 3.16
C VAL A 40 -11.48 -2.73 2.85
N SER A 41 -11.99 -1.71 3.55
CA SER A 41 -11.55 -0.32 3.40
C SER A 41 -10.03 -0.18 3.60
N ILE A 42 -9.49 -0.75 4.69
CA ILE A 42 -8.06 -0.70 5.01
C ILE A 42 -7.22 -1.43 3.94
N GLN A 43 -7.67 -2.60 3.49
CA GLN A 43 -6.96 -3.38 2.48
C GLN A 43 -6.91 -2.66 1.13
N ILE A 44 -8.03 -2.13 0.65
CA ILE A 44 -8.07 -1.37 -0.60
C ILE A 44 -7.17 -0.13 -0.50
N PHE A 45 -7.20 0.56 0.64
CA PHE A 45 -6.35 1.73 0.87
C PHE A 45 -4.86 1.35 0.87
N ALA A 46 -4.49 0.27 1.54
CA ALA A 46 -3.11 -0.22 1.58
C ALA A 46 -2.59 -0.59 0.19
N VAL A 47 -3.39 -1.31 -0.61
CA VAL A 47 -3.01 -1.66 -2.00
C VAL A 47 -2.94 -0.41 -2.87
N GLY A 48 -3.93 0.48 -2.77
CA GLY A 48 -3.96 1.73 -3.54
C GLY A 48 -2.77 2.64 -3.24
N GLY A 49 -2.42 2.80 -1.96
CA GLY A 49 -1.25 3.55 -1.54
C GLY A 49 0.07 2.91 -1.99
N ALA A 50 0.15 1.58 -1.97
CA ALA A 50 1.35 0.86 -2.41
C ALA A 50 1.62 1.04 -3.90
N LEU A 51 0.57 1.17 -4.72
CA LEU A 51 0.69 1.47 -6.15
C LEU A 51 1.22 2.88 -6.43
N LEU A 52 1.01 3.83 -5.50
CA LEU A 52 1.42 5.23 -5.67
C LEU A 52 2.82 5.51 -5.13
N ILE A 53 3.10 5.07 -3.91
CA ILE A 53 4.27 5.54 -3.13
C ILE A 53 5.28 4.40 -2.90
N ARG A 54 4.97 3.17 -3.33
CA ARG A 54 5.77 1.93 -3.29
C ARG A 54 6.43 1.61 -1.95
N ASN A 55 7.43 2.37 -1.51
CA ASN A 55 8.20 2.14 -0.30
C ASN A 55 7.63 2.84 0.95
N ASP A 56 7.05 4.04 0.82
CA ASP A 56 6.66 4.83 2.00
C ASP A 56 5.22 4.59 2.46
N VAL A 57 4.47 3.71 1.77
CA VAL A 57 3.07 3.42 2.10
C VAL A 57 2.91 2.91 3.54
N MET A 58 3.89 2.16 4.05
CA MET A 58 3.84 1.63 5.41
C MET A 58 3.91 2.72 6.47
N ILE A 59 4.70 3.78 6.25
CA ILE A 59 4.79 4.92 7.18
C ILE A 59 3.43 5.63 7.25
N TRP A 60 2.78 5.82 6.11
CA TRP A 60 1.46 6.43 6.04
C TRP A 60 0.37 5.56 6.67
N LEU A 61 0.39 4.24 6.43
CA LEU A 61 -0.55 3.30 7.04
C LEU A 61 -0.42 3.29 8.56
N ILE A 62 0.81 3.24 9.07
CA ILE A 62 1.08 3.29 10.51
C ILE A 62 0.62 4.63 11.09
N GLY A 63 0.94 5.75 10.43
CA GLY A 63 0.53 7.08 10.89
C GLY A 63 -1.00 7.26 10.95
N VAL A 64 -1.71 6.87 9.90
CA VAL A 64 -3.14 7.12 9.77
C VAL A 64 -3.98 6.09 10.52
N PHE A 65 -3.73 4.79 10.34
CA PHE A 65 -4.59 3.75 10.91
C PHE A 65 -4.16 3.30 12.31
N ILE A 66 -2.87 3.32 12.63
CA ILE A 66 -2.38 2.86 13.93
C ILE A 66 -2.24 4.03 14.90
N MET A 67 -1.42 5.03 14.56
CA MET A 67 -1.14 6.17 15.44
C MET A 67 -2.33 7.09 15.62
N CYS A 68 -3.14 7.33 14.59
CA CYS A 68 -4.38 8.10 14.76
C CYS A 68 -5.56 7.19 15.14
N GLY A 69 -5.66 5.98 14.58
CA GLY A 69 -6.81 5.11 14.79
C GLY A 69 -6.92 4.52 16.19
N VAL A 70 -5.84 4.02 16.79
CA VAL A 70 -5.90 3.39 18.11
C VAL A 70 -6.26 4.39 19.21
N PRO A 71 -5.62 5.58 19.32
CA PRO A 71 -5.99 6.56 20.32
C PRO A 71 -7.39 7.14 20.10
N ALA A 72 -7.77 7.38 18.84
CA ALA A 72 -9.06 7.96 18.54
C ALA A 72 -10.22 6.96 18.68
N SER A 73 -9.99 5.65 18.64
CA SER A 73 -11.05 4.63 18.80
C SER A 73 -11.75 4.65 20.15
N GLY A 74 -11.20 5.36 21.14
CA GLY A 74 -11.72 5.37 22.51
C GLY A 74 -11.52 4.04 23.24
N LEU A 75 -10.71 3.13 22.70
CA LEU A 75 -10.44 1.82 23.30
C LEU A 75 -9.65 1.91 24.62
N LEU A 76 -8.74 2.90 24.71
CA LEU A 76 -7.86 3.11 25.87
C LEU A 76 -8.46 4.09 26.89
N LEU A 77 -9.24 5.07 26.43
CA LEU A 77 -9.86 6.12 27.24
C LEU A 77 -11.26 6.46 26.68
N PRO A 78 -12.28 6.69 27.53
CA PRO A 78 -13.58 7.19 27.09
C PRO A 78 -13.40 8.50 26.31
N LEU A 79 -14.11 8.65 25.19
CA LEU A 79 -13.99 9.82 24.31
C LEU A 79 -14.33 11.13 25.03
N ASP A 80 -15.20 11.06 26.04
CA ASP A 80 -15.65 12.20 26.85
C ASP A 80 -14.55 12.74 27.79
N MET A 81 -13.49 11.95 28.02
CA MET A 81 -12.30 12.36 28.78
C MET A 81 -11.12 12.69 27.87
N ALA A 82 -11.26 12.53 26.55
CA ALA A 82 -10.22 12.81 25.60
C ALA A 82 -10.22 14.31 25.22
N PRO A 83 -9.02 14.93 25.05
CA PRO A 83 -8.91 16.30 24.54
C PRO A 83 -9.68 16.48 23.23
N ASP A 84 -10.31 17.63 23.01
CA ASP A 84 -11.19 17.93 21.86
C ASP A 84 -10.62 17.54 20.49
N ARG A 85 -9.29 17.61 20.33
CA ARG A 85 -8.59 17.21 19.10
C ARG A 85 -8.80 15.73 18.75
N TYR A 86 -8.91 14.85 19.74
CA TYR A 86 -9.17 13.42 19.56
C TYR A 86 -10.64 13.12 19.24
N GLN A 87 -11.57 13.98 19.66
CA GLN A 87 -12.98 13.87 19.27
C GLN A 87 -13.16 14.22 17.78
N ILE A 88 -12.45 15.24 17.29
CA ILE A 88 -12.42 15.57 15.85
C ILE A 88 -11.75 14.43 15.06
N LEU A 89 -10.63 13.91 15.56
CA LEU A 89 -9.93 12.78 14.93
C LEU A 89 -10.80 11.51 14.91
N HIS A 90 -11.63 11.29 15.93
CA HIS A 90 -12.54 10.15 15.98
C HIS A 90 -13.47 10.15 14.77
N HIS A 91 -14.09 11.29 14.43
CA HIS A 91 -14.96 11.40 13.25
C HIS A 91 -14.21 11.30 11.91
N LEU A 92 -12.90 11.59 11.92
CA LEU A 92 -12.11 11.61 10.70
C LEU A 92 -11.50 10.25 10.36
N VAL A 93 -11.17 9.44 11.37
CA VAL A 93 -10.48 8.16 11.18
C VAL A 93 -11.50 7.00 11.12
N PRO A 94 -11.57 6.25 10.01
CA PRO A 94 -12.62 5.23 9.80
C PRO A 94 -12.54 4.12 10.84
N SER A 95 -11.32 3.66 11.16
CA SER A 95 -11.10 2.65 12.20
C SER A 95 -11.52 3.10 13.59
N ALA A 96 -11.46 4.41 13.90
CA ALA A 96 -11.86 4.93 15.19
C ALA A 96 -13.39 4.93 15.35
N VAL A 97 -14.12 5.39 14.32
CA VAL A 97 -15.59 5.37 14.31
C VAL A 97 -16.12 3.95 14.33
N ALA A 98 -15.54 3.04 13.53
CA ALA A 98 -15.96 1.65 13.46
C ALA A 98 -15.79 0.95 14.82
N LEU A 99 -14.62 1.07 15.46
CA LEU A 99 -14.38 0.50 16.79
C LEU A 99 -15.27 1.13 17.87
N GLY A 100 -15.49 2.45 17.80
CA GLY A 100 -16.40 3.16 18.70
C GLY A 100 -17.83 2.64 18.60
N ALA A 101 -18.32 2.41 17.38
CA ALA A 101 -19.67 1.90 17.12
C ALA A 101 -19.85 0.44 17.55
N ILE A 102 -18.85 -0.41 17.31
CA ILE A 102 -18.84 -1.80 17.79
C ILE A 102 -18.90 -1.81 19.32
N ARG A 103 -18.06 -1.00 19.98
CA ARG A 103 -18.07 -0.86 21.43
C ARG A 103 -19.43 -0.39 21.94
N SER A 104 -19.99 0.68 21.36
CA SER A 104 -21.30 1.17 21.78
C SER A 104 -22.39 0.13 21.61
N ARG A 105 -22.31 -0.74 20.58
CA ARG A 105 -23.29 -1.79 20.33
C ARG A 105 -23.16 -2.97 21.27
N VAL A 106 -21.92 -3.35 21.62
CA VAL A 106 -21.63 -4.40 22.61
C VAL A 106 -22.10 -3.99 24.01
N TYR A 107 -21.93 -2.73 24.39
CA TYR A 107 -22.35 -2.25 25.71
C TYR A 107 -23.80 -1.73 25.75
N LEU A 108 -24.31 -1.18 24.65
CA LEU A 108 -25.67 -0.65 24.52
C LEU A 108 -26.35 -1.18 23.23
N PRO A 109 -27.26 -2.16 23.35
CA PRO A 109 -27.96 -2.77 22.21
C PRO A 109 -28.93 -1.83 21.48
N GLU A 110 -29.08 -0.57 21.89
CA GLU A 110 -29.95 0.42 21.22
C GLU A 110 -29.16 1.54 20.55
N ALA A 111 -27.82 1.48 20.58
CA ALA A 111 -26.97 2.52 20.02
C ALA A 111 -27.11 2.63 18.49
N PRO A 112 -27.23 3.84 17.92
CA PRO A 112 -27.34 4.06 16.49
C PRO A 112 -25.99 3.81 15.78
N VAL A 113 -26.02 2.98 14.73
CA VAL A 113 -24.82 2.57 13.98
C VAL A 113 -24.70 3.22 12.59
N ALA A 114 -25.72 3.98 12.18
CA ALA A 114 -25.82 4.53 10.83
C ALA A 114 -24.67 5.51 10.49
N SER A 115 -24.25 6.34 11.44
CA SER A 115 -23.15 7.30 11.24
C SER A 115 -21.81 6.61 11.00
N ALA A 116 -21.56 5.48 11.67
CA ALA A 116 -20.35 4.69 11.52
C ALA A 116 -20.28 4.03 10.15
N VAL A 117 -21.38 3.42 9.72
CA VAL A 117 -21.48 2.81 8.38
C VAL A 117 -21.28 3.86 7.29
N LEU A 118 -21.89 5.05 7.44
CA LEU A 118 -21.78 6.11 6.45
C LEU A 118 -20.36 6.67 6.33
N THR A 119 -19.66 6.82 7.47
CA THR A 119 -18.25 7.23 7.50
C THR A 119 -17.34 6.19 6.85
N GLU A 120 -17.56 4.90 7.13
CA GLU A 120 -16.84 3.81 6.47
C GLU A 120 -17.10 3.77 4.97
N LEU A 121 -18.33 4.01 4.50
CA LEU A 121 -18.62 4.07 3.06
C LEU A 121 -17.90 5.22 2.36
N ILE A 122 -17.80 6.39 3.00
CA ILE A 122 -17.04 7.53 2.47
C ILE A 122 -15.55 7.16 2.34
N TRP A 123 -15.00 6.51 3.37
CA TRP A 123 -13.60 6.09 3.35
C TRP A 123 -13.32 4.96 2.38
N LEU A 124 -14.25 4.02 2.21
CA LEU A 124 -14.19 2.98 1.18
C LEU A 124 -14.16 3.61 -0.21
N ALA A 125 -14.99 4.62 -0.46
CA ALA A 125 -14.99 5.36 -1.72
C ALA A 125 -13.64 6.10 -1.93
N ALA A 126 -13.09 6.72 -0.88
CA ALA A 126 -11.78 7.36 -0.95
C ALA A 126 -10.65 6.35 -1.23
N ALA A 127 -10.67 5.19 -0.56
CA ALA A 127 -9.73 4.10 -0.78
C ALA A 127 -9.81 3.57 -2.22
N LEU A 128 -11.02 3.40 -2.75
CA LEU A 128 -11.23 2.98 -4.13
C LEU A 128 -10.70 4.02 -5.12
N LEU A 129 -10.87 5.31 -4.83
CA LEU A 129 -10.36 6.40 -5.67
C LEU A 129 -8.82 6.42 -5.68
N VAL A 130 -8.18 6.24 -4.52
CA VAL A 130 -6.72 6.10 -4.41
C VAL A 130 -6.24 4.87 -5.19
N TYR A 131 -6.95 3.75 -5.08
CA TYR A 131 -6.61 2.53 -5.84
C TYR A 131 -6.73 2.72 -7.35
N LEU A 132 -7.82 3.34 -7.82
CA LEU A 132 -8.03 3.66 -9.23
C LEU A 132 -6.95 4.60 -9.74
N TRP A 133 -6.59 5.62 -8.95
CA TRP A 133 -5.49 6.53 -9.28
C TRP A 133 -4.16 5.79 -9.36
N GLY A 134 -3.84 4.93 -8.39
CA GLY A 134 -2.65 4.08 -8.39
C GLY A 134 -2.56 3.21 -9.65
N CYS A 135 -3.67 2.56 -10.02
CA CYS A 135 -3.77 1.78 -11.25
C CYS A 135 -3.51 2.62 -12.50
N LEU A 136 -4.11 3.81 -12.58
CA LEU A 136 -3.90 4.74 -13.70
C LEU A 136 -2.46 5.26 -13.75
N HIS A 137 -1.85 5.53 -12.60
CA HIS A 137 -0.48 6.00 -12.50
C HIS A 137 0.53 4.96 -13.00
N VAL A 138 0.40 3.71 -12.54
CA VAL A 138 1.23 2.58 -13.00
C VAL A 138 1.02 2.32 -14.49
N ARG A 139 -0.23 2.39 -14.98
CA ARG A 139 -0.52 2.26 -16.42
C ARG A 139 0.13 3.38 -17.24
N ARG A 140 0.15 4.62 -16.73
CA ARG A 140 0.82 5.75 -17.41
C ARG A 140 2.33 5.59 -17.42
N LEU A 141 2.95 5.16 -16.32
CA LEU A 141 4.39 4.90 -16.25
C LEU A 141 4.79 3.82 -17.26
N ARG A 142 4.08 2.69 -17.26
CA ARG A 142 4.36 1.59 -18.19
C ARG A 142 4.26 2.02 -19.66
N ARG A 143 3.27 2.84 -20.01
CA ARG A 143 3.14 3.41 -21.37
C ARG A 143 4.30 4.34 -21.74
N ARG A 144 4.85 5.08 -20.78
CA ARG A 144 6.03 5.94 -21.01
C ARG A 144 7.28 5.10 -21.25
N ASP A 145 7.45 4.03 -20.48
CA ASP A 145 8.59 3.11 -20.62
C ASP A 145 8.53 2.37 -21.96
N GLU A 146 7.36 1.88 -22.36
CA GLU A 146 7.13 1.24 -23.67
C GLU A 146 7.38 2.22 -24.83
N ALA A 147 6.95 3.49 -24.70
CA ALA A 147 7.21 4.52 -25.70
C ALA A 147 8.69 4.94 -25.76
N ALA A 148 9.41 4.93 -24.63
CA ALA A 148 10.84 5.19 -24.59
C ALA A 148 11.62 4.05 -25.26
N ALA A 149 11.27 2.79 -24.94
CA ALA A 149 11.86 1.61 -25.58
C ALA A 149 11.60 1.58 -27.09
N ALA A 150 10.41 1.98 -27.54
CA ALA A 150 10.10 2.10 -28.97
C ALA A 150 10.92 3.19 -29.66
N ARG A 151 11.12 4.36 -29.02
CA ARG A 151 11.99 5.43 -29.55
C ARG A 151 13.45 4.98 -29.65
N GLU A 152 13.93 4.26 -28.64
CA GLU A 152 15.29 3.71 -28.64
C GLU A 152 15.46 2.69 -29.78
N ALA A 153 14.47 1.81 -30.00
CA ALA A 153 14.47 0.87 -31.13
C ALA A 153 14.47 1.57 -32.50
N HIS A 154 13.66 2.61 -32.69
CA HIS A 154 13.65 3.40 -33.93
C HIS A 154 14.97 4.14 -34.18
N GLN A 155 15.62 4.65 -33.13
CA GLN A 155 16.94 5.28 -33.24
C GLN A 155 18.02 4.30 -33.75
N PHE A 156 17.90 3.01 -33.46
CA PHE A 156 18.81 1.98 -33.97
C PHE A 156 18.50 1.52 -35.40
N ASP A 157 17.25 1.62 -35.84
CA ASP A 157 16.84 1.35 -37.23
C ASP A 157 17.23 2.51 -38.17
N ASP A 158 17.20 3.76 -37.68
CA ASP A 158 17.61 4.96 -38.41
C ASP A 158 19.14 5.19 -38.40
N ALA A 159 19.88 4.45 -37.55
CA ALA A 159 21.34 4.40 -37.60
C ALA A 159 21.76 3.58 -38.82
N GLU A 160 21.93 4.27 -39.94
CA GLU A 160 22.31 3.76 -41.25
C GLU A 160 23.31 2.59 -41.15
N ALA A 161 22.99 1.45 -41.79
CA ALA A 161 23.74 0.20 -41.73
C ALA A 161 25.25 0.33 -42.03
N GLY A 162 25.68 1.45 -42.64
CA GLY A 162 27.09 1.77 -42.86
C GLY A 162 27.89 2.15 -41.61
N GLU A 163 27.26 2.67 -40.54
CA GLU A 163 27.99 3.06 -39.32
C GLU A 163 28.29 1.85 -38.42
N PHE A 164 27.41 0.84 -38.41
CA PHE A 164 27.65 -0.43 -37.72
C PHE A 164 28.75 -1.25 -38.39
N GLU A 165 28.80 -1.26 -39.73
CA GLU A 165 29.84 -1.96 -40.49
C GLU A 165 31.20 -1.26 -40.37
N GLY A 166 31.22 0.08 -40.31
CA GLY A 166 32.43 0.86 -39.99
C GLY A 166 32.95 0.66 -38.56
N ALA A 167 32.08 0.47 -37.57
CA ALA A 167 32.46 0.23 -36.17
C ALA A 167 33.02 -1.17 -35.91
N VAL A 168 32.49 -2.19 -36.61
CA VAL A 168 32.98 -3.58 -36.54
C VAL A 168 34.33 -3.73 -37.24
N LEU A 169 34.56 -3.02 -38.36
CA LEU A 169 35.84 -3.04 -39.08
C LEU A 169 36.93 -2.19 -38.42
N SER A 170 36.57 -1.17 -37.62
CA SER A 170 37.51 -0.29 -36.91
C SER A 170 37.92 -0.79 -35.51
N GLY A 171 37.41 -1.95 -35.07
CA GLY A 171 37.79 -2.55 -33.78
C GLY A 171 37.29 -1.76 -32.57
N SER A 172 36.25 -0.94 -32.72
CA SER A 172 35.64 -0.26 -31.57
C SER A 172 34.84 -1.27 -30.73
N PRO A 173 35.10 -1.38 -29.42
CA PRO A 173 34.48 -2.40 -28.58
C PRO A 173 32.98 -2.16 -28.50
N GLY A 174 32.20 -3.13 -28.97
CA GLY A 174 30.75 -3.14 -28.88
C GLY A 174 30.22 -2.97 -27.43
N PRO A 175 28.93 -2.66 -27.27
CA PRO A 175 28.35 -2.32 -25.97
C PRO A 175 28.54 -3.42 -24.91
N GLN A 176 28.54 -4.70 -25.32
CA GLN A 176 28.77 -5.83 -24.42
C GLN A 176 30.21 -5.91 -23.88
N THR A 177 31.22 -5.57 -24.68
CA THR A 177 32.63 -5.57 -24.24
C THR A 177 32.92 -4.37 -23.34
N ARG A 178 32.24 -3.24 -23.55
CA ARG A 178 32.35 -2.06 -22.67
C ARG A 178 31.78 -2.34 -21.28
N GLN A 179 30.62 -3.00 -21.16
CA GLN A 179 30.07 -3.37 -19.86
C GLN A 179 30.94 -4.40 -19.11
N LEU A 180 31.48 -5.40 -19.81
CA LEU A 180 32.41 -6.36 -19.21
C LEU A 180 33.71 -5.71 -18.71
N GLN A 181 34.19 -4.66 -19.40
CA GLN A 181 35.37 -3.90 -18.96
C GLN A 181 35.09 -3.04 -17.73
N VAL A 182 33.93 -2.39 -17.65
CA VAL A 182 33.52 -1.60 -16.46
C VAL A 182 33.38 -2.51 -15.23
N VAL A 183 32.76 -3.69 -15.38
CA VAL A 183 32.63 -4.65 -14.28
C VAL A 183 33.99 -5.19 -13.83
N ARG A 184 34.91 -5.48 -14.77
CA ARG A 184 36.27 -5.91 -14.44
C ARG A 184 37.13 -4.80 -13.82
N ALA A 185 36.94 -3.55 -14.22
CA ALA A 185 37.63 -2.40 -13.64
C ALA A 185 37.18 -2.16 -12.20
N ALA A 186 35.87 -2.15 -11.94
CA ALA A 186 35.30 -2.02 -10.60
C ALA A 186 35.76 -3.17 -9.66
N ALA A 187 35.86 -4.39 -10.17
CA ALA A 187 36.38 -5.53 -9.41
C ALA A 187 37.87 -5.39 -9.03
N ARG A 188 38.69 -4.74 -9.87
CA ARG A 188 40.12 -4.49 -9.58
C ARG A 188 40.31 -3.36 -8.56
N GLU A 189 39.47 -2.33 -8.58
CA GLU A 189 39.51 -1.26 -7.58
C GLU A 189 39.07 -1.76 -6.20
N ALA A 190 38.03 -2.60 -6.13
CA ALA A 190 37.59 -3.23 -4.90
C ALA A 190 38.64 -4.17 -4.27
N ALA A 191 39.53 -4.74 -5.09
CA ALA A 191 40.64 -5.57 -4.61
C ALA A 191 41.81 -4.73 -4.06
N ARG A 192 42.04 -3.51 -4.57
CA ARG A 192 43.09 -2.60 -4.08
C ARG A 192 42.71 -1.86 -2.80
N SER A 193 41.43 -1.66 -2.52
CA SER A 193 40.97 -1.00 -1.29
C SER A 193 40.92 -1.92 -0.05
N ARG A 194 41.24 -3.22 -0.22
CA ARG A 194 41.31 -4.23 0.86
C ARG A 194 42.74 -4.63 1.25
N SER A 195 43.76 -4.13 0.55
CA SER A 195 45.18 -4.28 0.91
C SER A 195 45.70 -3.02 1.57
#